data_AF-A0A101HPW7-F1
#
_entry.id   AF-A0A101HPW7-F1
#
_cell.length_a   1.000
_cell.length_b   1.000
_cell.length_c   1.000
_cell.angle_alpha   90.00
_cell.angle_beta   90.00
_cell.angle_gamma   90.00
#
_symmetry.space_group_name_H-M   'P 1'
#
loop_
_entity.id
_entity.type
_entity.pdbx_description
1 polymer ?
#
loop_
_entity_poly.entity_id
_entity_poly.type
_entity_poly.pdbx_seq_one_letter_code
_entity_poly.pdbx_strand_id
1 'polypeptide(L)'
;DMADFNNTYALAVRRDFAAEHGLQTLEDLAELTHDDPDLLFGIVYEFLERDDGFWPMSETYEFSVEKRQVKTMEIGLTYEALDKKQIDIAMVFSTDGKLEKYNLLVLEDTKNFFPSYNLAVTVRKEVLESHPEIEEILRPISVYLTEPIMIRLNYLVDAGGYEPDEVAEGFLKGLGLID
;
A
#
# COMPACT_ATOMS: atom_id res chain seq x y z
N ASP A 1 -9.29 -7.69 17.97
CA ASP A 1 -8.07 -8.22 17.34
C ASP A 1 -7.70 -7.44 16.09
N MET A 2 -6.40 -7.34 15.82
CA MET A 2 -5.86 -6.72 14.61
C MET A 2 -5.94 -7.70 13.45
N ALA A 3 -6.26 -7.19 12.25
CA ALA A 3 -6.22 -7.97 11.03
C ALA A 3 -4.78 -8.22 10.58
N ASP A 4 -4.56 -9.37 9.94
CA ASP A 4 -3.25 -9.81 9.43
C ASP A 4 -2.98 -9.20 8.04
N PHE A 5 -3.08 -7.86 7.97
CA PHE A 5 -2.60 -7.08 6.84
C PHE A 5 -2.13 -5.70 7.28
N ASN A 6 -1.18 -5.13 6.55
CA ASN A 6 -0.59 -3.83 6.83
C ASN A 6 -0.83 -2.91 5.63
N ASN A 7 -1.69 -1.89 5.78
CA ASN A 7 -1.91 -0.89 4.72
C ASN A 7 -0.97 0.30 4.88
N THR A 8 0.29 0.09 4.54
CA THR A 8 1.33 1.10 4.73
C THR A 8 1.77 1.73 3.41
N TYR A 9 2.49 2.84 3.52
CA TYR A 9 3.19 3.45 2.40
C TYR A 9 4.28 2.48 1.92
N ALA A 10 4.45 2.40 0.60
CA ALA A 10 5.55 1.65 0.03
C ALA A 10 6.04 2.32 -1.26
N LEU A 11 7.22 1.88 -1.72
CA LEU A 11 7.73 2.21 -3.04
C LEU A 11 7.57 1.00 -3.96
N ALA A 12 7.08 1.24 -5.16
CA ALA A 12 6.93 0.23 -6.18
C ALA A 12 7.58 0.65 -7.49
N VAL A 13 8.00 -0.37 -8.23
CA VAL A 13 8.58 -0.27 -9.57
C VAL A 13 7.85 -1.21 -10.52
N ARG A 14 8.02 -1.00 -11.83
CA ARG A 14 7.57 -2.00 -12.81
C ARG A 14 8.42 -3.27 -12.67
N ARG A 15 7.82 -4.45 -12.88
CA ARG A 15 8.57 -5.72 -12.82
C ARG A 15 9.68 -5.84 -13.86
N ASP A 16 9.51 -5.24 -15.04
CA ASP A 16 10.55 -5.23 -16.08
C ASP A 16 11.79 -4.46 -15.60
N PHE A 17 11.57 -3.26 -15.04
CA PHE A 17 12.58 -2.42 -14.44
C PHE A 17 13.27 -3.11 -13.24
N ALA A 18 12.49 -3.73 -12.36
CA ALA A 18 13.05 -4.50 -11.25
C ALA A 18 13.98 -5.62 -11.71
N ALA A 19 13.59 -6.37 -12.75
CA ALA A 19 14.41 -7.46 -13.29
C ALA A 19 15.67 -6.95 -13.98
N GLU A 20 15.60 -5.81 -14.67
CA GLU A 20 16.73 -5.16 -15.34
C GLU A 20 17.78 -4.65 -14.34
N HIS A 21 17.33 -4.08 -13.23
CA HIS A 21 18.19 -3.45 -12.22
C HIS A 21 18.44 -4.33 -10.98
N GLY A 22 17.86 -5.52 -10.91
CA GLY A 22 18.04 -6.44 -9.78
C GLY A 22 17.35 -6.01 -8.48
N LEU A 23 16.22 -5.31 -8.56
CA LEU A 23 15.55 -4.70 -7.40
C LEU A 23 14.60 -5.68 -6.69
N GLN A 24 14.74 -5.79 -5.37
CA GLN A 24 13.79 -6.47 -4.48
C GLN A 24 13.48 -5.66 -3.21
N THR A 25 14.44 -4.89 -2.74
CA THR A 25 14.42 -4.18 -1.46
C THR A 25 14.60 -2.68 -1.63
N LEU A 26 14.31 -1.91 -0.57
CA LEU A 26 14.66 -0.49 -0.52
C LEU A 26 16.18 -0.26 -0.53
N GLU A 27 16.98 -1.18 0.02
CA GLU A 27 18.45 -1.14 -0.11
C GLU A 27 18.92 -1.23 -1.56
N ASP A 28 18.37 -2.15 -2.37
CA ASP A 28 18.74 -2.27 -3.79
C ASP A 28 18.43 -0.98 -4.55
N LEU A 29 17.30 -0.34 -4.21
CA LEU A 29 16.94 0.95 -4.78
C LEU A 29 17.90 2.05 -4.31
N ALA A 30 18.33 2.05 -3.04
CA ALA A 30 19.31 3.00 -2.53
C ALA A 30 20.59 2.94 -3.37
N GLU A 31 21.15 1.74 -3.58
CA GLU A 31 22.34 1.54 -4.43
C GLU A 31 22.13 2.12 -5.83
N LEU A 32 20.97 1.82 -6.46
CA LEU A 32 20.65 2.35 -7.78
C LEU A 32 20.57 3.88 -7.81
N THR A 33 20.10 4.54 -6.74
CA THR A 33 20.06 6.02 -6.69
C THR A 33 21.45 6.67 -6.67
N HIS A 34 22.48 5.96 -6.22
CA HIS A 34 23.86 6.45 -6.29
C HIS A 34 24.44 6.32 -7.71
N ASP A 35 24.03 5.29 -8.43
CA ASP A 35 24.52 4.98 -9.78
C ASP A 35 23.78 5.75 -10.89
N ASP A 36 22.49 6.03 -10.69
CA ASP A 36 21.62 6.69 -11.68
C ASP A 36 20.98 7.99 -11.13
N PRO A 37 21.55 9.17 -11.45
CA PRO A 37 21.04 10.46 -10.98
C PRO A 37 19.82 10.96 -11.77
N ASP A 38 19.35 10.22 -12.78
CA ASP A 38 18.22 10.57 -13.63
C ASP A 38 16.91 9.88 -13.21
N LEU A 39 16.95 8.98 -12.22
CA LEU A 39 15.76 8.31 -11.67
C LEU A 39 14.69 9.31 -11.23
N LEU A 40 13.44 9.03 -11.59
CA LEU A 40 12.30 9.87 -11.25
C LEU A 40 11.33 9.16 -10.29
N PHE A 41 10.98 9.86 -9.21
CA PHE A 41 10.07 9.40 -8.17
C PHE A 41 8.72 10.11 -8.32
N GLY A 42 7.63 9.36 -8.40
CA GLY A 42 6.27 9.89 -8.27
C GLY A 42 5.77 9.71 -6.85
N ILE A 43 5.63 10.81 -6.12
CA ILE A 43 5.28 10.81 -4.69
C ILE A 43 4.02 11.63 -4.47
N VAL A 44 3.17 11.23 -3.54
CA VAL A 44 2.02 12.07 -3.15
C VAL A 44 2.46 13.16 -2.18
N TYR A 45 1.85 14.33 -2.27
CA TYR A 45 2.28 15.50 -1.49
C TYR A 45 2.28 15.24 0.03
N GLU A 46 1.27 14.53 0.54
CA GLU A 46 1.21 14.21 1.97
C GLU A 46 2.41 13.36 2.41
N PHE A 47 2.76 12.31 1.66
CA PHE A 47 3.89 11.44 1.99
C PHE A 47 5.23 12.19 1.92
N LEU A 48 5.34 13.24 1.12
CA LEU A 48 6.54 14.06 1.04
C LEU A 48 6.76 14.94 2.28
N GLU A 49 5.68 15.43 2.89
CA GLU A 49 5.71 16.42 3.99
C GLU A 49 5.76 15.79 5.39
N ARG A 50 5.53 14.48 5.50
CA ARG A 50 5.46 13.78 6.78
C ARG A 50 6.84 13.49 7.39
N ASP A 51 6.91 13.52 8.72
CA ASP A 51 8.10 13.15 9.50
C ASP A 51 8.40 11.63 9.45
N ASP A 52 7.42 10.82 9.06
CA ASP A 52 7.55 9.40 8.71
C ASP A 52 7.38 9.17 7.19
N GLY A 53 7.71 10.20 6.40
CA GLY A 53 7.47 10.29 4.97
C GLY A 53 8.67 9.92 4.09
N PHE A 54 8.63 10.38 2.84
CA PHE A 54 9.64 10.07 1.81
C PHE A 54 11.06 10.52 2.17
N TRP A 55 11.23 11.76 2.67
CA TRP A 55 12.56 12.29 2.97
C TRP A 55 13.23 11.56 4.15
N PRO A 56 12.56 11.37 5.30
CA PRO A 56 13.17 10.62 6.41
C PRO A 56 13.40 9.14 6.07
N MET A 57 12.55 8.54 5.22
CA MET A 57 12.80 7.21 4.68
C MET A 57 14.06 7.19 3.81
N SER A 58 14.17 8.13 2.87
CA SER A 58 15.34 8.27 1.99
C SER A 58 16.62 8.45 2.78
N GLU A 59 16.60 9.22 3.88
CA GLU A 59 17.74 9.35 4.79
C GLU A 59 18.06 8.04 5.52
N THR A 60 17.05 7.31 6.01
CA THR A 60 17.22 6.03 6.71
C THR A 60 17.84 4.95 5.81
N TYR A 61 17.51 4.97 4.53
CA TYR A 61 18.04 4.05 3.52
C TYR A 61 19.24 4.61 2.76
N GLU A 62 19.71 5.82 3.08
CA GLU A 62 20.87 6.46 2.45
C GLU A 62 20.71 6.66 0.93
N PHE A 63 19.51 7.00 0.48
CA PHE A 63 19.22 7.32 -0.93
C PHE A 63 19.97 8.59 -1.36
N SER A 64 20.56 8.56 -2.56
CA SER A 64 21.11 9.74 -3.24
C SER A 64 20.06 10.36 -4.15
N VAL A 65 19.12 11.11 -3.56
CA VAL A 65 17.99 11.71 -4.28
C VAL A 65 17.93 13.22 -4.08
N GLU A 66 17.81 13.95 -5.19
CA GLU A 66 17.59 15.39 -5.19
C GLU A 66 16.12 15.76 -5.40
N LYS A 67 15.73 16.95 -4.94
CA LYS A 67 14.35 17.46 -5.11
C LYS A 67 13.86 17.46 -6.56
N ARG A 68 14.76 17.64 -7.54
CA ARG A 68 14.40 17.63 -8.98
C ARG A 68 13.92 16.27 -9.48
N GLN A 69 14.31 15.19 -8.80
CA GLN A 69 13.94 13.81 -9.13
C GLN A 69 12.56 13.45 -8.59
N VAL A 70 12.03 14.22 -7.63
CA VAL A 70 10.75 13.94 -6.98
C VAL A 70 9.64 14.79 -7.60
N LYS A 71 8.68 14.11 -8.24
CA LYS A 71 7.47 14.71 -8.81
C LYS A 71 6.29 14.44 -7.89
N THR A 72 5.64 15.50 -7.44
CA THR A 72 4.40 15.38 -6.66
C THR A 72 3.20 15.14 -7.57
N MET A 73 2.33 14.22 -7.19
CA MET A 73 1.09 13.92 -7.92
C MET A 73 0.01 13.31 -7.02
N GLU A 74 -1.22 13.21 -7.52
CA GLU A 74 -2.31 12.54 -6.80
C GLU A 74 -2.08 11.02 -6.70
N ILE A 75 -2.60 10.39 -5.65
CA ILE A 75 -2.42 8.94 -5.35
C ILE A 75 -2.70 8.06 -6.58
N GLY A 76 -3.79 8.32 -7.31
CA GLY A 76 -4.13 7.50 -8.49
C GLY A 76 -3.19 7.70 -9.68
N LEU A 77 -2.50 8.85 -9.76
CA LEU A 77 -1.65 9.21 -10.89
C LEU A 77 -0.26 8.59 -10.79
N THR A 78 0.22 8.24 -9.59
CA THR A 78 1.54 7.58 -9.43
C THR A 78 1.58 6.26 -10.20
N TYR A 79 0.54 5.45 -10.08
CA TYR A 79 0.41 4.17 -10.79
C TYR A 79 0.41 4.34 -12.32
N GLU A 80 -0.39 5.27 -12.83
CA GLU A 80 -0.50 5.53 -14.27
C GLU A 80 0.80 6.12 -14.84
N ALA A 81 1.45 7.03 -14.11
CA ALA A 81 2.73 7.61 -14.51
C ALA A 81 3.84 6.54 -14.57
N LEU A 82 3.85 5.61 -13.62
CA LEU A 82 4.81 4.49 -13.58
C LEU A 82 4.61 3.54 -14.77
N ASP A 83 3.36 3.15 -15.05
CA ASP A 83 3.00 2.32 -16.20
C ASP A 83 3.39 2.98 -17.54
N LYS A 84 3.13 4.29 -17.67
CA LYS A 84 3.49 5.09 -18.85
C LYS A 84 4.97 5.48 -18.92
N LYS A 85 5.82 4.99 -18.02
CA LYS A 85 7.26 5.28 -17.95
C LYS A 85 7.59 6.79 -17.85
N GLN A 86 6.74 7.57 -17.19
CA GLN A 86 6.97 8.99 -16.92
C GLN A 86 7.73 9.23 -15.61
N ILE A 87 7.76 8.20 -14.78
CA ILE A 87 8.54 8.01 -13.55
C ILE A 87 9.04 6.56 -13.51
N ASP A 88 10.01 6.31 -12.65
CA ASP A 88 10.67 5.00 -12.49
C ASP A 88 10.27 4.33 -11.17
N ILE A 89 10.03 5.14 -10.13
CA ILE A 89 9.57 4.71 -8.81
C ILE A 89 8.27 5.42 -8.48
N ALA A 90 7.26 4.70 -8.01
CA ALA A 90 6.02 5.27 -7.49
C ALA A 90 5.87 5.00 -6.00
N MET A 91 5.43 6.00 -5.24
CA MET A 91 4.78 5.73 -3.96
C MET A 91 3.40 5.11 -4.23
N VAL A 92 3.12 4.06 -3.47
CA VAL A 92 1.91 3.24 -3.52
C VAL A 92 1.46 2.91 -2.10
N PHE A 93 0.25 2.41 -1.96
CA PHE A 93 -0.16 1.67 -0.76
C PHE A 93 0.07 0.18 -0.98
N SER A 94 0.62 -0.52 0.02
CA SER A 94 0.94 -1.96 -0.06
C SER A 94 -0.28 -2.84 -0.39
N THR A 95 -1.49 -2.36 -0.07
CA THR A 95 -2.75 -3.09 -0.30
C THR A 95 -3.63 -2.55 -1.43
N ASP A 96 -3.13 -1.63 -2.26
CA ASP A 96 -3.94 -1.05 -3.36
C ASP A 96 -4.15 -2.08 -4.49
N GLY A 97 -5.39 -2.25 -4.94
CA GLY A 97 -5.75 -3.17 -6.02
C GLY A 97 -5.07 -2.85 -7.36
N LYS A 98 -4.63 -1.61 -7.56
CA LYS A 98 -3.90 -1.19 -8.76
C LYS A 98 -2.53 -1.87 -8.89
N LEU A 99 -1.96 -2.37 -7.80
CA LEU A 99 -0.72 -3.17 -7.86
C LEU A 99 -0.89 -4.40 -8.76
N GLU A 100 -2.03 -5.09 -8.64
CA GLU A 100 -2.37 -6.23 -9.50
C GLU A 100 -2.65 -5.78 -10.93
N LYS A 101 -3.44 -4.69 -11.09
CA LYS A 101 -3.79 -4.13 -12.40
C LYS A 101 -2.58 -3.76 -13.25
N TYR A 102 -1.60 -3.08 -12.66
CA TYR A 102 -0.40 -2.61 -13.35
C TYR A 102 0.80 -3.56 -13.22
N ASN A 103 0.62 -4.72 -12.59
CA ASN A 103 1.65 -5.74 -12.39
C ASN A 103 2.96 -5.16 -11.82
N LEU A 104 2.84 -4.44 -10.71
CA LEU A 104 3.96 -3.75 -10.06
C LEU A 104 4.65 -4.67 -9.04
N LEU A 105 5.92 -4.38 -8.77
CA LEU A 105 6.68 -4.95 -7.67
C LEU A 105 6.79 -3.89 -6.56
N VAL A 106 6.28 -4.22 -5.38
CA VAL A 106 6.51 -3.43 -4.16
C VAL A 106 7.87 -3.85 -3.59
N LEU A 107 8.73 -2.88 -3.29
CA LEU A 107 10.05 -3.11 -2.70
C LEU A 107 9.92 -3.39 -1.20
N GLU A 108 10.69 -4.34 -0.71
CA GLU A 108 10.69 -4.72 0.71
C GLU A 108 11.32 -3.64 1.61
N ASP A 109 10.62 -3.23 2.66
CA ASP A 109 11.09 -2.34 3.73
C ASP A 109 11.78 -3.15 4.83
N THR A 110 13.04 -3.53 4.60
CA THR A 110 13.78 -4.46 5.50
C THR A 110 14.11 -3.84 6.86
N LYS A 111 14.21 -2.50 6.95
CA LYS A 111 14.43 -1.76 8.21
C LYS A 111 13.15 -1.46 8.98
N ASN A 112 11.98 -1.85 8.45
CA ASN A 112 10.66 -1.55 9.03
C ASN A 112 10.51 -0.05 9.35
N PHE A 113 10.92 0.80 8.39
CA PHE A 113 10.82 2.25 8.55
C PHE A 113 9.35 2.67 8.66
N PHE A 114 8.47 2.09 7.84
CA PHE A 114 7.08 2.46 7.85
C PHE A 114 6.33 1.85 9.03
N PRO A 115 5.52 2.63 9.76
CA PRO A 115 4.69 2.09 10.81
C PRO A 115 3.70 1.07 10.23
N SER A 116 3.38 0.06 11.05
CA SER A 116 2.34 -0.90 10.71
C SER A 116 0.96 -0.27 10.88
N TYR A 117 0.16 -0.28 9.81
CA TYR A 117 -1.23 0.12 9.77
C TYR A 117 -2.11 -1.13 9.66
N ASN A 118 -2.18 -1.89 10.74
CA ASN A 118 -3.11 -2.99 10.85
C ASN A 118 -4.54 -2.47 11.01
N LEU A 119 -5.47 -3.06 10.27
CA LEU A 119 -6.89 -2.76 10.49
C LEU A 119 -7.34 -3.36 11.81
N ALA A 120 -8.01 -2.56 12.62
CA ALA A 120 -8.67 -3.02 13.82
C ALA A 120 -10.06 -2.41 13.92
N VAL A 121 -11.05 -3.27 14.15
CA VAL A 121 -12.40 -2.82 14.50
C VAL A 121 -12.33 -2.14 15.86
N THR A 122 -12.74 -0.87 15.92
CA THR A 122 -12.75 -0.07 17.14
C THR A 122 -14.18 0.29 17.50
N VAL A 123 -14.64 -0.13 18.69
CA VAL A 123 -16.00 0.12 19.19
C VAL A 123 -15.91 0.94 20.47
N ARG A 124 -16.83 1.90 20.64
CA ARG A 124 -16.92 2.66 21.89
C ARG A 124 -17.23 1.72 23.05
N LYS A 125 -16.50 1.86 24.15
CA LYS A 125 -16.63 0.99 25.33
C LYS A 125 -18.07 0.84 25.82
N GLU A 126 -18.80 1.95 25.96
CA GLU A 126 -20.20 1.96 26.42
C GLU A 126 -21.14 1.13 25.50
N VAL A 127 -20.87 1.13 24.20
CA VAL A 127 -21.63 0.34 23.21
C VAL A 127 -21.30 -1.14 23.37
N LEU A 128 -20.02 -1.47 23.49
CA LEU A 128 -19.58 -2.86 23.66
C LEU A 128 -20.07 -3.45 24.99
N GLU A 129 -20.11 -2.65 26.06
CA GLU A 129 -20.67 -3.07 27.36
C GLU A 129 -22.19 -3.31 27.28
N SER A 130 -22.89 -2.54 26.45
CA SER A 130 -24.33 -2.69 26.23
C SER A 130 -24.67 -3.82 25.25
N HIS A 131 -23.74 -4.16 24.36
CA HIS A 131 -23.88 -5.13 23.27
C HIS A 131 -22.61 -5.99 23.14
N PRO A 132 -22.33 -6.87 24.13
CA PRO A 132 -21.12 -7.69 24.13
C PRO A 132 -21.03 -8.65 22.94
N GLU A 133 -22.16 -9.00 22.32
CA GLU A 133 -22.24 -9.82 21.11
C GLU A 133 -21.49 -9.22 19.91
N ILE A 134 -21.28 -7.89 19.89
CA ILE A 134 -20.54 -7.19 18.83
C ILE A 134 -19.12 -7.75 18.66
N GLU A 135 -18.47 -8.13 19.75
CA GLU A 135 -17.12 -8.70 19.70
C GLU A 135 -17.09 -9.99 18.87
N GLU A 136 -18.01 -10.92 19.16
CA GLU A 136 -18.07 -12.19 18.45
C GLU A 136 -18.50 -12.02 16.99
N ILE A 137 -19.44 -11.10 16.72
CA ILE A 137 -19.92 -10.80 15.37
C ILE A 137 -18.82 -10.22 14.49
N LEU A 138 -17.97 -9.34 15.03
CA LEU A 138 -16.95 -8.63 14.24
C LEU A 138 -15.59 -9.35 14.21
N ARG A 139 -15.32 -10.27 15.15
CA ARG A 139 -14.07 -11.05 15.19
C ARG A 139 -13.69 -11.72 13.86
N PRO A 140 -14.62 -12.36 13.10
CA PRO A 140 -14.28 -12.96 11.81
C PRO A 140 -13.67 -11.98 10.81
N ILE A 141 -14.07 -10.70 10.84
CA ILE A 141 -13.55 -9.69 9.92
C ILE A 141 -12.04 -9.52 10.13
N SER A 142 -11.59 -9.37 11.39
CA SER A 142 -10.16 -9.28 11.70
C SER A 142 -9.41 -10.57 11.35
N VAL A 143 -10.03 -11.75 11.47
CA VAL A 143 -9.36 -13.04 11.21
C VAL A 143 -9.20 -13.31 9.71
N TYR A 144 -10.22 -13.00 8.90
CA TYR A 144 -10.24 -13.37 7.49
C TYR A 144 -9.71 -12.29 6.56
N LEU A 145 -9.62 -11.04 7.00
CA LEU A 145 -9.11 -9.95 6.17
C LEU A 145 -7.58 -9.97 6.17
N THR A 146 -7.00 -10.72 5.23
CA THR A 146 -5.54 -10.78 4.98
C THR A 146 -5.14 -9.81 3.87
N GLU A 147 -3.85 -9.54 3.71
CA GLU A 147 -3.34 -8.61 2.69
C GLU A 147 -3.75 -8.99 1.25
N PRO A 148 -3.59 -10.26 0.79
CA PRO A 148 -4.05 -10.66 -0.54
C PRO A 148 -5.56 -10.50 -0.72
N ILE A 149 -6.34 -10.72 0.33
CA ILE A 149 -7.80 -10.54 0.29
C ILE A 149 -8.12 -9.05 0.17
N MET A 150 -7.50 -8.18 0.96
CA MET A 150 -7.75 -6.74 0.90
C MET A 150 -7.39 -6.15 -0.47
N ILE A 151 -6.24 -6.53 -1.05
CA ILE A 151 -5.84 -6.15 -2.42
C ILE A 151 -6.94 -6.54 -3.41
N ARG A 152 -7.45 -7.78 -3.30
CA ARG A 152 -8.50 -8.28 -4.19
C ARG A 152 -9.81 -7.51 -4.03
N LEU A 153 -10.24 -7.21 -2.81
CA LEU A 153 -11.47 -6.46 -2.54
C LEU A 153 -11.35 -5.03 -3.08
N ASN A 154 -10.22 -4.35 -2.85
CA ASN A 154 -9.95 -3.02 -3.40
C ASN A 154 -9.94 -3.04 -4.94
N TYR A 155 -9.34 -4.07 -5.56
CA TYR A 155 -9.34 -4.22 -7.02
C TYR A 155 -10.75 -4.31 -7.61
N LEU A 156 -11.67 -5.03 -6.96
CA LEU A 156 -13.05 -5.16 -7.43
C LEU A 156 -13.75 -3.79 -7.47
N VAL A 157 -13.50 -2.93 -6.49
CA VAL A 157 -14.06 -1.56 -6.49
C VAL A 157 -13.36 -0.70 -7.54
N ASP A 158 -12.04 -0.54 -7.43
CA ASP A 158 -11.28 0.46 -8.20
C ASP A 158 -11.19 0.15 -9.70
N ALA A 159 -11.04 -1.13 -10.05
CA ALA A 159 -10.82 -1.58 -11.42
C ALA A 159 -12.01 -2.40 -11.95
N GLY A 160 -12.69 -3.15 -11.09
CA GLY A 160 -13.87 -3.91 -11.44
C GLY A 160 -15.14 -3.06 -11.58
N GLY A 161 -15.17 -1.87 -10.95
CA GLY A 161 -16.32 -0.97 -10.99
C GLY A 161 -17.53 -1.45 -10.19
N TYR A 162 -17.32 -2.36 -9.24
CA TYR A 162 -18.35 -2.80 -8.30
C TYR A 162 -18.52 -1.77 -7.18
N GLU A 163 -19.73 -1.66 -6.64
CA GLU A 163 -19.96 -0.79 -5.49
C GLU A 163 -19.35 -1.40 -4.21
N PRO A 164 -18.81 -0.59 -3.28
CA PRO A 164 -18.18 -1.09 -2.07
C PRO A 164 -19.09 -1.98 -1.19
N ASP A 165 -20.39 -1.67 -1.15
CA ASP A 165 -21.39 -2.45 -0.42
C ASP A 165 -21.62 -3.83 -1.05
N GLU A 166 -21.70 -3.91 -2.39
CA GLU A 166 -21.78 -5.18 -3.12
C GLU A 166 -20.55 -6.07 -2.88
N VAL A 167 -19.34 -5.47 -2.91
CA VAL A 167 -18.09 -6.19 -2.65
C VAL A 167 -18.02 -6.69 -1.20
N ALA A 168 -18.40 -5.84 -0.23
CA ALA A 168 -18.42 -6.21 1.17
C ALA A 168 -19.45 -7.31 1.45
N GLU A 169 -20.67 -7.18 0.91
CA GLU A 169 -21.72 -8.20 1.03
C GLU A 169 -21.27 -9.53 0.42
N GLY A 170 -20.70 -9.51 -0.79
CA GLY A 170 -20.18 -10.70 -1.44
C GLY A 170 -19.07 -11.38 -0.64
N PHE A 171 -18.16 -10.61 -0.04
CA PHE A 171 -17.12 -11.13 0.85
C PHE A 171 -17.71 -11.83 2.08
N LEU A 172 -18.66 -11.18 2.76
CA LEU A 172 -19.30 -11.73 3.95
C LEU A 172 -20.12 -12.99 3.65
N LYS A 173 -20.86 -13.03 2.53
CA LYS A 173 -21.57 -14.24 2.04
C LYS A 173 -20.62 -15.36 1.69
N GLY A 174 -19.50 -15.04 1.03
CA GLY A 174 -18.46 -16.01 0.70
C GLY A 174 -17.86 -16.70 1.93
N LEU A 175 -17.81 -15.99 3.06
CA LEU A 175 -17.40 -16.54 4.37
C LEU A 175 -18.54 -17.21 5.14
N GLY A 176 -19.79 -17.15 4.64
CA GLY A 176 -20.98 -17.67 5.32
C GLY A 176 -21.36 -16.88 6.58
N LEU A 177 -20.96 -15.60 6.66
CA LEU A 177 -21.24 -14.73 7.80
C LEU A 177 -22.63 -14.07 7.72
N ILE A 178 -23.18 -13.95 6.51
CA ILE A 178 -24.51 -13.42 6.21
C ILE A 178 -25.13 -14.21 5.03
N ASP A 179 -26.45 -14.06 4.84
CA ASP A 179 -27.26 -14.70 3.78
C ASP A 179 -27.35 -13.88 2.49
#